data_AF-A0A835Y5E4-F1
#
_entry.id   AF-A0A835Y5E4-F1
#
_cell.length_a   1.000
_cell.length_b   1.000
_cell.length_c   1.000
_cell.angle_alpha   90.00
_cell.angle_beta   90.00
_cell.angle_gamma   90.00
#
_symmetry.space_group_name_H-M   'P 1'
#
loop_
_entity.id
_entity.type
_entity.pdbx_description
1 polymer ?
#
loop_
_entity_poly.entity_id
_entity_poly.type
_entity_poly.pdbx_seq_one_letter_code
_entity_poly.pdbx_strand_id
1 'polypeptide(L)'
;MDAIEKMVSFFFPKALSDPAPMGLKRLNFDELPDQYCEMNEKAELLPGDQRDPLVAAVRPLLARTQLQERQLRLVYDAEEDGWSPQAFHAKVDGLGAAVVVAETAGGAVVGGYNPEGWIGLGEDRASNGAFLFTWPSGDIKSQALKIAKVGGPNLAVMDNPGSGPQFGADGLGIPLKPRGQERMAKCKLGTYYARMPNGSRTLFGPDDDPKKTELVSLRVYVADVKGVEWKLEGITWKTQVVE
;
A
#
# COMPACT_ATOMS: atom_id res chain seq x y z
N MET A 1 3.40 -31.89 28.59
CA MET A 1 3.52 -32.33 27.20
C MET A 1 2.24 -33.00 26.77
N ASP A 2 1.65 -32.50 25.70
CA ASP A 2 0.42 -33.01 25.08
C ASP A 2 0.66 -34.41 24.47
N ALA A 3 -0.39 -35.20 24.28
CA ALA A 3 -0.32 -36.54 23.70
C ALA A 3 0.33 -36.55 22.31
N ILE A 4 0.14 -35.46 21.55
CA ILE A 4 0.76 -35.24 20.24
C ILE A 4 2.27 -35.05 20.36
N GLU A 5 2.76 -34.29 21.35
CA GLU A 5 4.20 -34.06 21.57
C GLU A 5 4.95 -35.34 21.97
N LYS A 6 4.32 -36.22 22.75
CA LYS A 6 4.87 -37.54 23.10
C LYS A 6 5.00 -38.46 21.89
N MET A 7 4.03 -38.41 20.98
CA MET A 7 4.06 -39.23 19.77
C MET A 7 5.13 -38.74 18.79
N VAL A 8 5.25 -37.42 18.60
CA VAL A 8 6.27 -36.82 17.72
C VAL A 8 7.69 -37.05 18.26
N SER A 9 7.91 -36.95 19.56
CA SER A 9 9.22 -37.23 20.17
C SER A 9 9.63 -38.71 20.07
N PHE A 10 8.67 -39.64 20.11
CA PHE A 10 8.94 -41.08 19.96
C PHE A 10 9.35 -41.45 18.54
N PHE A 11 8.67 -40.93 17.52
CA PHE A 11 8.97 -41.25 16.11
C PHE A 11 10.08 -40.37 15.52
N PHE A 12 10.28 -39.15 16.03
CA PHE A 12 11.26 -38.20 15.52
C PHE A 12 11.95 -37.46 16.68
N PRO A 13 12.90 -38.11 17.37
CA PRO A 13 13.51 -37.61 18.60
C PRO A 13 14.28 -36.28 18.45
N LYS A 14 14.57 -35.86 17.22
CA LYS A 14 15.19 -34.56 16.90
C LYS A 14 14.21 -33.51 16.35
N ALA A 15 12.97 -33.85 16.01
CA ALA A 15 12.04 -32.92 15.35
C ALA A 15 11.57 -31.77 16.25
N LEU A 16 11.58 -31.95 17.58
CA LEU A 16 11.21 -30.91 18.53
C LEU A 16 12.40 -30.00 18.90
N SER A 17 13.64 -30.48 18.75
CA SER A 17 14.88 -29.76 19.09
C SER A 17 15.60 -29.19 17.87
N ASP A 18 15.23 -29.61 16.66
CA ASP A 18 15.78 -29.12 15.40
C ASP A 18 14.97 -27.90 14.91
N PRO A 19 15.56 -26.69 14.89
CA PRO A 19 14.89 -25.50 14.35
C PRO A 19 14.67 -25.57 12.82
N ALA A 20 15.24 -26.55 12.12
CA ALA A 20 15.09 -26.75 10.68
C ALA A 20 15.12 -28.25 10.29
N PRO A 21 14.07 -29.04 10.63
CA PRO A 21 14.01 -30.43 10.21
C PRO A 21 14.05 -30.52 8.68
N MET A 22 14.97 -31.33 8.14
CA MET A 22 15.19 -31.55 6.71
C MET A 22 15.78 -30.35 5.93
N GLY A 23 16.43 -29.39 6.59
CA GLY A 23 17.15 -28.30 5.92
C GLY A 23 16.25 -27.22 5.32
N LEU A 24 14.94 -27.31 5.53
CA LEU A 24 14.01 -26.23 5.26
C LEU A 24 14.07 -25.24 6.42
N LYS A 25 14.70 -24.08 6.21
CA LYS A 25 14.62 -22.97 7.17
C LYS A 25 13.13 -22.68 7.41
N ARG A 26 12.70 -22.64 8.68
CA ARG A 26 11.38 -22.11 9.04
C ARG A 26 11.25 -20.73 8.40
N LEU A 27 10.17 -20.51 7.63
CA LEU A 27 9.81 -19.19 7.15
C LEU A 27 9.73 -18.26 8.36
N ASN A 28 10.64 -17.30 8.43
CA ASN A 28 10.53 -16.24 9.42
C ASN A 28 9.51 -15.24 8.89
N PHE A 29 8.25 -15.42 9.29
CA PHE A 29 7.17 -14.55 8.85
C PHE A 29 7.43 -13.09 9.24
N ASP A 30 8.18 -12.82 10.31
CA ASP A 30 8.54 -11.46 10.74
C ASP A 30 9.50 -10.74 9.77
N GLU A 31 10.17 -11.48 8.89
CA GLU A 31 11.06 -10.94 7.85
C GLU A 31 10.36 -10.75 6.51
N LEU A 32 9.11 -11.22 6.35
CA LEU A 32 8.36 -11.00 5.12
C LEU A 32 7.86 -9.55 5.07
N PRO A 33 7.90 -8.88 3.90
CA PRO A 33 7.33 -7.55 3.77
C PRO A 33 5.81 -7.57 4.01
N ASP A 34 5.27 -6.40 4.35
CA ASP A 34 3.82 -6.12 4.44
C ASP A 34 3.01 -6.95 5.46
N GLN A 35 3.65 -7.65 6.39
CA GLN A 35 2.94 -8.33 7.49
C GLN A 35 2.19 -7.36 8.40
N TYR A 36 2.70 -6.14 8.55
CA TYR A 36 2.11 -5.06 9.31
C TYR A 36 2.61 -3.71 8.81
N CYS A 37 1.91 -2.64 9.16
CA CYS A 37 2.37 -1.28 8.92
C CYS A 37 3.51 -0.93 9.89
N GLU A 38 4.76 -0.89 9.41
CA GLU A 38 5.91 -0.39 10.18
C GLU A 38 5.78 1.13 10.42
N MET A 39 5.93 1.57 11.67
CA MET A 39 5.63 2.94 12.11
C MET A 39 6.87 3.73 12.56
N ASN A 40 7.97 3.03 12.88
CA ASN A 40 9.13 3.58 13.54
C ASN A 40 10.34 3.64 12.61
N GLU A 41 10.52 2.62 11.77
CA GLU A 41 11.61 2.56 10.80
C GLU A 41 11.30 3.40 9.55
N LYS A 42 12.37 3.88 8.90
CA LYS A 42 12.30 4.64 7.66
C LYS A 42 13.16 3.94 6.61
N ALA A 43 12.65 3.78 5.40
CA ALA A 43 13.47 3.29 4.29
C ALA A 43 14.49 4.36 3.87
N GLU A 44 15.69 3.92 3.50
CA GLU A 44 16.70 4.79 2.91
C GLU A 44 16.33 5.16 1.47
N LEU A 45 16.85 6.30 1.01
CA LEU A 45 16.69 6.71 -0.38
C LEU A 45 17.46 5.78 -1.32
N LEU A 46 16.81 5.36 -2.40
CA LEU A 46 17.48 4.64 -3.47
C LEU A 46 18.14 5.64 -4.44
N PRO A 47 19.20 5.21 -5.17
CA PRO A 47 19.81 6.02 -6.21
C PRO A 47 18.78 6.43 -7.27
N GLY A 48 18.54 7.74 -7.43
CA GLY A 48 17.61 8.26 -8.44
C GLY A 48 16.28 8.75 -7.88
N ASP A 49 15.93 8.40 -6.64
CA ASP A 49 14.73 8.92 -5.96
C ASP A 49 14.73 10.45 -5.88
N GLN A 50 15.91 11.08 -5.83
CA GLN A 50 16.05 12.55 -5.74
C GLN A 50 15.59 13.29 -7.00
N ARG A 51 15.34 12.58 -8.11
CA ARG A 51 14.85 13.17 -9.37
C ARG A 51 13.38 13.58 -9.28
N ASP A 52 12.63 12.94 -8.40
CA ASP A 52 11.22 13.24 -8.15
C ASP A 52 11.02 13.54 -6.65
N PRO A 53 10.71 14.80 -6.28
CA PRO A 53 10.50 15.19 -4.89
C PRO A 53 9.44 14.37 -4.16
N LEU A 54 8.39 13.90 -4.86
CA LEU A 54 7.35 13.07 -4.24
C LEU A 54 7.88 11.67 -3.94
N VAL A 55 8.63 11.06 -4.87
CA VAL A 55 9.29 9.76 -4.65
C VAL A 55 10.24 9.84 -3.45
N ALA A 56 11.08 10.87 -3.40
CA ALA A 56 11.98 11.09 -2.26
C ALA A 56 11.22 11.28 -0.93
N ALA A 57 10.06 11.94 -0.95
CA ALA A 57 9.24 12.17 0.25
C ALA A 57 8.50 10.91 0.73
N VAL A 58 7.99 10.07 -0.19
CA VAL A 58 7.26 8.84 0.18
C VAL A 58 8.20 7.69 0.54
N ARG A 59 9.43 7.64 0.00
CA ARG A 59 10.37 6.54 0.23
C ARG A 59 10.54 6.18 1.71
N PRO A 60 10.79 7.13 2.64
CA PRO A 60 10.88 6.81 4.07
C PRO A 60 9.67 6.07 4.64
N LEU A 61 8.48 6.24 4.05
CA LEU A 61 7.25 5.58 4.51
C LEU A 61 7.20 4.09 4.12
N LEU A 62 8.05 3.64 3.19
CA LEU A 62 8.03 2.31 2.60
C LEU A 62 8.88 1.28 3.36
N ALA A 63 9.34 1.60 4.57
CA ALA A 63 10.05 0.65 5.42
C ALA A 63 9.22 -0.64 5.63
N ARG A 64 9.89 -1.79 5.51
CA ARG A 64 9.34 -3.15 5.60
C ARG A 64 8.21 -3.46 4.61
N THR A 65 8.16 -2.72 3.50
CA THR A 65 7.27 -3.00 2.38
C THR A 65 8.01 -3.68 1.22
N GLN A 66 7.29 -4.32 0.32
CA GLN A 66 7.86 -4.87 -0.92
C GLN A 66 8.42 -3.77 -1.85
N LEU A 67 8.02 -2.50 -1.64
CA LEU A 67 8.53 -1.36 -2.37
C LEU A 67 9.79 -0.74 -1.74
N GLN A 68 10.20 -1.16 -0.52
CA GLN A 68 11.35 -0.57 0.19
C GLN A 68 12.59 -0.45 -0.71
N GLU A 69 12.95 -1.56 -1.36
CA GLU A 69 14.18 -1.71 -2.14
C GLU A 69 13.95 -1.66 -3.66
N ARG A 70 12.78 -1.19 -4.10
CA ARG A 70 12.42 -1.10 -5.52
C ARG A 70 12.41 0.34 -5.98
N GLN A 71 12.99 0.60 -7.15
CA GLN A 71 12.83 1.90 -7.81
C GLN A 71 11.35 2.13 -8.07
N LEU A 72 10.85 3.35 -7.84
CA LEU A 72 9.46 3.69 -8.11
C LEU A 72 9.31 4.26 -9.53
N ARG A 73 8.28 3.81 -10.24
CA ARG A 73 7.86 4.32 -11.54
C ARG A 73 6.46 4.90 -11.44
N LEU A 74 6.27 6.12 -11.95
CA LEU A 74 4.97 6.73 -12.16
C LEU A 74 4.20 5.95 -13.23
N VAL A 75 3.02 5.43 -12.88
CA VAL A 75 2.17 4.66 -13.81
C VAL A 75 0.90 5.38 -14.22
N TYR A 76 0.43 6.26 -13.35
CA TYR A 76 -0.78 7.04 -13.54
C TYR A 76 -0.56 8.45 -13.01
N ASP A 77 -0.78 9.45 -13.86
CA ASP A 77 -0.95 10.85 -13.47
C ASP A 77 -2.31 11.32 -14.00
N ALA A 78 -3.23 11.67 -13.11
CA ALA A 78 -4.59 12.05 -13.51
C ALA A 78 -4.65 13.29 -14.41
N GLU A 79 -3.64 14.17 -14.37
CA GLU A 79 -3.56 15.34 -15.26
C GLU A 79 -3.18 14.94 -16.70
N GLU A 80 -2.45 13.83 -16.87
CA GLU A 80 -2.01 13.34 -18.18
C GLU A 80 -2.93 12.23 -18.73
N ASP A 81 -3.32 11.29 -17.87
CA ASP A 81 -4.10 10.10 -18.21
C ASP A 81 -5.61 10.30 -18.06
N GLY A 82 -6.02 11.34 -17.33
CA GLY A 82 -7.42 11.76 -17.16
C GLY A 82 -8.06 11.27 -15.86
N TRP A 83 -8.97 12.09 -15.32
CA TRP A 83 -9.66 11.85 -14.05
C TRP A 83 -10.88 10.92 -14.19
N SER A 84 -10.64 9.64 -14.47
CA SER A 84 -11.72 8.64 -14.55
C SER A 84 -11.30 7.29 -13.97
N PRO A 85 -12.24 6.47 -13.46
CA PRO A 85 -11.94 5.11 -13.01
C PRO A 85 -11.32 4.27 -14.12
N GLN A 86 -11.81 4.45 -15.36
CA GLN A 86 -11.29 3.72 -16.53
C GLN A 86 -9.82 4.05 -16.78
N ALA A 87 -9.43 5.31 -16.71
CA ALA A 87 -8.04 5.73 -16.87
C ALA A 87 -7.14 5.19 -15.75
N PHE A 88 -7.61 5.26 -14.50
CA PHE A 88 -6.91 4.70 -13.35
C PHE A 88 -6.66 3.19 -13.51
N HIS A 89 -7.72 2.41 -13.73
CA HIS A 89 -7.63 0.96 -13.84
C HIS A 89 -6.80 0.52 -15.05
N ALA A 90 -6.91 1.21 -16.19
CA ALA A 90 -6.09 0.94 -17.36
C ALA A 90 -4.57 1.11 -17.12
N LYS A 91 -4.19 1.92 -16.12
CA LYS A 91 -2.79 2.21 -15.80
C LYS A 91 -2.25 1.46 -14.59
N VAL A 92 -3.11 1.08 -13.65
CA VAL A 92 -2.67 0.58 -12.32
C VAL A 92 -2.93 -0.92 -12.15
N ASP A 93 -3.94 -1.47 -12.82
CA ASP A 93 -4.33 -2.87 -12.59
C ASP A 93 -3.24 -3.86 -12.99
N GLY A 94 -3.02 -4.88 -12.14
CA GLY A 94 -2.06 -5.96 -12.38
C GLY A 94 -0.60 -5.58 -12.17
N LEU A 95 -0.29 -4.35 -11.71
CA LEU A 95 1.09 -3.89 -11.50
C LEU A 95 1.64 -4.18 -10.10
N GLY A 96 0.83 -4.78 -9.22
CA GLY A 96 1.20 -5.15 -7.86
C GLY A 96 1.21 -3.96 -6.90
N ALA A 97 2.07 -4.04 -5.88
CA ALA A 97 2.12 -3.06 -4.79
C ALA A 97 2.27 -1.62 -5.30
N ALA A 98 1.49 -0.72 -4.72
CA ALA A 98 1.30 0.60 -5.28
C ALA A 98 1.11 1.68 -4.21
N VAL A 99 1.67 2.87 -4.46
CA VAL A 99 1.54 4.07 -3.61
C VAL A 99 0.73 5.11 -4.37
N VAL A 100 -0.37 5.53 -3.77
CA VAL A 100 -1.21 6.63 -4.25
C VAL A 100 -0.80 7.91 -3.52
N VAL A 101 -0.58 8.99 -4.27
CA VAL A 101 -0.25 10.32 -3.75
C VAL A 101 -1.18 11.33 -4.39
N ALA A 102 -1.83 12.18 -3.60
CA ALA A 102 -2.73 13.22 -4.08
C ALA A 102 -2.46 14.53 -3.34
N GLU A 103 -2.64 15.65 -4.04
CA GLU A 103 -2.61 16.99 -3.46
C GLU A 103 -4.02 17.56 -3.44
N THR A 104 -4.43 18.10 -2.31
CA THR A 104 -5.75 18.73 -2.11
C THR A 104 -5.72 20.19 -2.55
N ALA A 105 -6.87 20.76 -2.87
CA ALA A 105 -7.00 22.18 -3.15
C ALA A 105 -6.63 23.08 -1.95
N GLY A 106 -6.77 22.57 -0.72
CA GLY A 106 -6.26 23.18 0.50
C GLY A 106 -4.76 23.01 0.73
N GLY A 107 -4.04 22.37 -0.20
CA GLY A 107 -2.58 22.23 -0.18
C GLY A 107 -2.03 21.05 0.61
N ALA A 108 -2.87 20.19 1.22
CA ALA A 108 -2.38 18.99 1.88
C ALA A 108 -1.94 17.94 0.86
N VAL A 109 -0.89 17.19 1.18
CA VAL A 109 -0.48 16.01 0.40
C VAL A 109 -0.91 14.77 1.16
N VAL A 110 -1.79 13.96 0.58
CA VAL A 110 -2.37 12.76 1.21
C VAL A 110 -2.15 11.54 0.34
N GLY A 111 -2.23 10.35 0.92
CA GLY A 111 -2.09 9.14 0.13
C GLY A 111 -2.23 7.86 0.92
N GLY A 112 -1.95 6.76 0.23
CA GLY A 112 -2.02 5.43 0.80
C GLY A 112 -1.18 4.43 0.05
N TYR A 113 -0.71 3.42 0.76
CA TYR A 113 0.02 2.29 0.23
C TYR A 113 -0.88 1.05 0.23
N ASN A 114 -0.94 0.39 -0.93
CA ASN A 114 -1.67 -0.85 -1.15
C ASN A 114 -0.68 -1.97 -1.49
N PRO A 115 -0.44 -2.92 -0.57
CA PRO A 115 0.41 -4.09 -0.80
C PRO A 115 -0.04 -4.98 -1.96
N GLU A 116 -1.33 -5.20 -2.11
CA GLU A 116 -1.87 -6.18 -3.06
C GLU A 116 -2.03 -5.58 -4.47
N GLY A 117 -1.96 -4.26 -4.59
CA GLY A 117 -2.29 -3.56 -5.83
C GLY A 117 -3.77 -3.62 -6.18
N TRP A 118 -4.07 -3.28 -7.43
CA TRP A 118 -5.42 -3.31 -7.99
C TRP A 118 -5.52 -4.36 -9.10
N ILE A 119 -6.69 -4.97 -9.25
CA ILE A 119 -7.00 -5.91 -10.34
C ILE A 119 -8.32 -5.51 -11.04
N GLY A 120 -9.18 -4.72 -10.39
CA GLY A 120 -10.42 -4.23 -11.00
C GLY A 120 -11.53 -5.28 -11.13
N LEU A 121 -11.53 -6.31 -10.27
CA LEU A 121 -12.54 -7.39 -10.32
C LEU A 121 -13.66 -7.27 -9.26
N GLY A 122 -13.65 -6.23 -8.44
CA GLY A 122 -14.68 -5.99 -7.42
C GLY A 122 -14.42 -6.68 -6.08
N GLU A 123 -13.29 -7.37 -5.91
CA GLU A 123 -12.91 -8.04 -4.67
C GLU A 123 -12.04 -7.16 -3.78
N ASP A 124 -12.48 -6.94 -2.54
CA ASP A 124 -11.71 -6.14 -1.60
C ASP A 124 -10.37 -6.80 -1.25
N ARG A 125 -9.34 -5.98 -1.10
CA ARG A 125 -7.99 -6.43 -0.75
C ARG A 125 -7.81 -6.39 0.76
N ALA A 126 -7.41 -7.53 1.32
CA ALA A 126 -7.11 -7.66 2.73
C ALA A 126 -5.61 -7.44 2.97
N SER A 127 -5.24 -6.61 3.93
CA SER A 127 -3.85 -6.41 4.31
C SER A 127 -3.72 -5.72 5.67
N ASN A 128 -2.75 -6.17 6.47
CA ASN A 128 -2.29 -5.48 7.68
C ASN A 128 -1.15 -4.50 7.42
N GLY A 129 -0.45 -4.65 6.28
CA GLY A 129 0.64 -3.78 5.82
C GLY A 129 0.16 -2.51 5.12
N ALA A 130 -1.11 -2.45 4.72
CA ALA A 130 -1.69 -1.24 4.12
C ALA A 130 -1.70 -0.08 5.14
N PHE A 131 -1.41 1.12 4.64
CA PHE A 131 -1.41 2.33 5.45
C PHE A 131 -1.80 3.55 4.65
N LEU A 132 -2.23 4.59 5.36
CA LEU A 132 -2.47 5.92 4.83
C LEU A 132 -1.37 6.87 5.33
N PHE A 133 -1.23 8.01 4.66
CA PHE A 133 -0.34 9.08 5.14
C PHE A 133 -0.84 10.47 4.75
N THR A 134 -0.31 11.49 5.42
CA THR A 134 -0.56 12.89 5.10
C THR A 134 0.58 13.82 5.52
N TRP A 135 0.81 14.85 4.72
CA TRP A 135 1.46 16.11 5.08
C TRP A 135 0.38 17.20 5.10
N PRO A 136 -0.21 17.52 6.27
CA PRO A 136 -1.38 18.41 6.35
C PRO A 136 -1.11 19.84 5.88
N SER A 137 0.13 20.31 5.94
CA SER A 137 0.55 21.64 5.48
C SER A 137 1.04 21.66 4.03
N GLY A 138 1.11 20.51 3.36
CA GLY A 138 1.74 20.37 2.04
C GLY A 138 3.27 20.35 2.03
N ASP A 139 3.93 20.61 3.17
CA ASP A 139 5.39 20.58 3.23
C ASP A 139 5.92 19.14 3.27
N ILE A 140 6.17 18.57 2.09
CA ILE A 140 6.70 17.21 1.90
C ILE A 140 8.14 17.02 2.41
N LYS A 141 8.83 18.11 2.81
CA LYS A 141 10.15 18.00 3.47
C LYS A 141 10.02 17.74 4.97
N SER A 142 8.84 17.98 5.54
CA SER A 142 8.52 17.65 6.92
C SER A 142 8.20 16.15 7.09
N GLN A 143 8.13 15.69 8.32
CA GLN A 143 7.76 14.29 8.59
C GLN A 143 6.27 14.07 8.33
N ALA A 144 5.96 13.12 7.44
CA ALA A 144 4.57 12.70 7.20
C ALA A 144 3.95 12.06 8.44
N LEU A 145 2.64 12.17 8.57
CA LEU A 145 1.85 11.41 9.53
C LEU A 145 1.39 10.12 8.85
N LYS A 146 1.86 8.98 9.34
CA LYS A 146 1.50 7.64 8.86
C LYS A 146 0.36 7.06 9.71
N ILE A 147 -0.61 6.42 9.07
CA ILE A 147 -1.84 5.93 9.70
C ILE A 147 -2.05 4.46 9.33
N ALA A 148 -1.91 3.58 10.31
CA ALA A 148 -2.01 2.13 10.11
C ALA A 148 -3.46 1.64 9.89
N LYS A 149 -3.59 0.52 9.18
CA LYS A 149 -4.80 -0.30 9.18
C LYS A 149 -5.12 -0.78 10.60
N VAL A 150 -6.40 -0.78 10.96
CA VAL A 150 -6.94 -1.32 12.22
C VAL A 150 -8.18 -2.18 11.96
N GLY A 151 -8.59 -2.98 12.95
CA GLY A 151 -9.80 -3.81 12.85
C GLY A 151 -9.62 -5.08 12.02
N GLY A 152 -8.38 -5.57 11.89
CA GLY A 152 -8.03 -6.76 11.10
C GLY A 152 -7.66 -6.43 9.64
N PRO A 153 -7.25 -7.44 8.84
CA PRO A 153 -6.73 -7.21 7.49
C PRO A 153 -7.83 -6.89 6.47
N ASN A 154 -9.06 -7.37 6.69
CA ASN A 154 -10.16 -7.25 5.74
C ASN A 154 -10.48 -5.79 5.42
N LEU A 155 -10.96 -5.56 4.19
CA LEU A 155 -11.39 -4.25 3.71
C LEU A 155 -10.28 -3.20 3.89
N ALA A 156 -9.03 -3.56 3.56
CA ALA A 156 -7.92 -2.59 3.56
C ALA A 156 -8.02 -1.67 2.35
N VAL A 157 -8.36 -2.24 1.18
CA VAL A 157 -8.62 -1.50 -0.05
C VAL A 157 -9.88 -2.07 -0.71
N MET A 158 -10.74 -1.19 -1.22
CA MET A 158 -11.92 -1.56 -2.00
C MET A 158 -11.54 -1.51 -3.50
N ASP A 159 -11.51 -2.66 -4.17
CA ASP A 159 -11.06 -2.79 -5.57
C ASP A 159 -12.24 -2.79 -6.54
N ASN A 160 -12.98 -1.69 -6.57
CA ASN A 160 -14.17 -1.55 -7.41
C ASN A 160 -13.82 -0.96 -8.78
N PRO A 161 -14.00 -1.68 -9.92
CA PRO A 161 -13.67 -1.18 -11.25
C PRO A 161 -14.44 0.08 -11.69
N GLY A 162 -15.56 0.37 -11.03
CA GLY A 162 -16.36 1.58 -11.27
C GLY A 162 -15.92 2.80 -10.45
N SER A 163 -14.80 2.73 -9.74
CA SER A 163 -14.31 3.76 -8.83
C SER A 163 -12.79 3.88 -8.93
N GLY A 164 -12.23 5.04 -8.57
CA GLY A 164 -10.79 5.16 -8.32
C GLY A 164 -10.37 4.56 -6.97
N PRO A 165 -9.15 4.89 -6.48
CA PRO A 165 -8.57 4.25 -5.31
C PRO A 165 -9.38 4.53 -4.04
N GLN A 166 -9.61 3.47 -3.25
CA GLN A 166 -10.35 3.54 -2.00
C GLN A 166 -9.73 2.65 -0.91
N PHE A 167 -9.27 3.26 0.16
CA PHE A 167 -8.68 2.61 1.32
C PHE A 167 -9.70 2.47 2.43
N GLY A 168 -10.21 1.26 2.62
CA GLY A 168 -11.29 0.94 3.55
C GLY A 168 -12.65 1.51 3.12
N ALA A 169 -13.73 0.99 3.70
CA ALA A 169 -15.07 1.37 3.28
C ALA A 169 -15.40 2.85 3.61
N ASP A 170 -14.77 3.44 4.63
CA ASP A 170 -14.91 4.86 4.96
C ASP A 170 -13.59 5.63 5.14
N GLY A 171 -12.42 5.04 4.83
CA GLY A 171 -11.12 5.73 4.93
C GLY A 171 -10.91 6.74 3.79
N LEU A 172 -9.70 6.79 3.21
CA LEU A 172 -9.42 7.67 2.07
C LEU A 172 -10.05 7.09 0.81
N GLY A 173 -11.00 7.81 0.20
CA GLY A 173 -11.64 7.41 -1.05
C GLY A 173 -11.57 8.52 -2.11
N ILE A 174 -11.08 8.16 -3.29
CA ILE A 174 -10.98 9.04 -4.46
C ILE A 174 -11.74 8.36 -5.61
N PRO A 175 -13.08 8.47 -5.64
CA PRO A 175 -13.90 7.64 -6.51
C PRO A 175 -13.86 8.03 -8.00
N LEU A 176 -13.27 9.18 -8.37
CA LEU A 176 -13.18 9.66 -9.75
C LEU A 176 -14.54 9.76 -10.46
N LYS A 177 -15.60 10.19 -9.75
CA LYS A 177 -16.97 10.14 -10.28
C LYS A 177 -17.18 11.16 -11.40
N PRO A 178 -17.88 10.81 -12.50
CA PRO A 178 -18.17 11.77 -13.55
C PRO A 178 -19.12 12.87 -13.08
N ARG A 179 -19.23 13.93 -13.90
CA ARG A 179 -20.16 15.07 -13.75
C ARG A 179 -19.73 16.07 -12.67
N GLY A 180 -18.47 16.53 -12.75
CA GLY A 180 -17.93 17.57 -11.87
C GLY A 180 -17.54 17.06 -10.48
N GLN A 181 -17.35 15.75 -10.33
CA GLN A 181 -16.93 15.10 -9.08
C GLN A 181 -15.66 14.26 -9.29
N GLU A 182 -15.00 14.43 -10.43
CA GLU A 182 -13.88 13.61 -10.87
C GLU A 182 -12.68 13.80 -9.94
N ARG A 183 -12.54 15.00 -9.38
CA ARG A 183 -11.46 15.41 -8.48
C ARG A 183 -11.81 15.30 -7.00
N MET A 184 -12.98 14.78 -6.63
CA MET A 184 -13.41 14.80 -5.23
C MET A 184 -12.84 13.63 -4.43
N ALA A 185 -12.16 13.94 -3.33
CA ALA A 185 -11.73 12.98 -2.30
C ALA A 185 -12.64 13.06 -1.06
N LYS A 186 -12.73 11.95 -0.32
CA LYS A 186 -13.38 11.85 0.99
C LYS A 186 -12.47 11.10 1.94
N CYS A 187 -12.54 11.43 3.23
CA CYS A 187 -11.78 10.73 4.26
C CYS A 187 -12.55 10.66 5.57
N LYS A 188 -12.64 9.46 6.18
CA LYS A 188 -13.14 9.28 7.54
C LYS A 188 -12.41 8.15 8.28
N LEU A 189 -11.48 8.53 9.14
CA LEU A 189 -10.70 7.62 9.95
C LEU A 189 -11.46 7.13 11.20
N GLY A 190 -10.96 6.03 11.76
CA GLY A 190 -11.38 5.43 13.02
C GLY A 190 -12.12 4.10 12.91
N THR A 191 -12.45 3.63 11.71
CA THR A 191 -13.12 2.32 11.49
C THR A 191 -12.14 1.30 10.92
N TYR A 192 -11.57 1.58 9.74
CA TYR A 192 -10.61 0.69 9.06
C TYR A 192 -9.17 1.15 9.20
N TYR A 193 -8.96 2.45 9.37
CA TYR A 193 -7.65 3.06 9.60
C TYR A 193 -7.68 3.83 10.92
N ALA A 194 -6.55 3.84 11.62
CA ALA A 194 -6.42 4.52 12.91
C ALA A 194 -6.78 6.02 12.79
N ARG A 195 -7.16 6.64 13.90
CA ARG A 195 -7.33 8.10 13.94
C ARG A 195 -5.97 8.78 13.85
N MET A 196 -5.98 10.05 13.46
CA MET A 196 -4.79 10.90 13.58
C MET A 196 -4.31 10.96 15.05
N PRO A 197 -3.02 11.21 15.31
CA PRO A 197 -2.49 11.34 16.67
C PRO A 197 -3.20 12.40 17.52
N ASN A 198 -3.72 13.47 16.89
CA ASN A 198 -4.50 14.51 17.55
C ASN A 198 -6.00 14.15 17.74
N GLY A 199 -6.40 12.91 17.40
CA GLY A 199 -7.79 12.44 17.46
C GLY A 199 -8.65 12.80 16.24
N SER A 200 -8.12 13.56 15.27
CA SER A 200 -8.82 13.89 14.03
C SER A 200 -9.21 12.65 13.23
N ARG A 201 -10.30 12.77 12.48
CA ARG A 201 -10.85 11.71 11.64
C ARG A 201 -10.59 11.94 10.15
N THR A 202 -9.72 12.87 9.79
CA THR A 202 -9.43 13.17 8.38
C THR A 202 -7.94 13.33 8.16
N LEU A 203 -7.49 13.00 6.95
CA LEU A 203 -6.13 13.24 6.47
C LEU A 203 -5.95 14.63 5.88
N PHE A 204 -7.05 15.35 5.61
CA PHE A 204 -7.03 16.63 4.92
C PHE A 204 -6.46 17.76 5.80
N GLY A 205 -5.98 18.80 5.12
CA GLY A 205 -5.36 19.96 5.74
C GLY A 205 -6.35 20.86 6.47
N PRO A 206 -5.86 21.87 7.21
CA PRO A 206 -6.72 22.83 7.92
C PRO A 206 -7.58 23.68 6.98
N ASP A 207 -7.13 23.89 5.74
CA ASP A 207 -7.83 24.69 4.73
C ASP A 207 -8.82 23.86 3.87
N ASP A 208 -8.89 22.55 4.10
CA ASP A 208 -9.83 21.64 3.43
C ASP A 208 -11.12 21.44 4.26
N ASP A 209 -12.24 21.11 3.59
CA ASP A 209 -13.39 20.56 4.30
C ASP A 209 -13.04 19.15 4.83
N PRO A 210 -13.25 18.88 6.13
CA PRO A 210 -12.77 17.65 6.76
C PRO A 210 -13.45 16.38 6.26
N LYS A 211 -14.60 16.47 5.58
CA LYS A 211 -15.35 15.34 5.04
C LYS A 211 -15.05 15.09 3.57
N LYS A 212 -14.79 16.15 2.79
CA LYS A 212 -14.53 16.06 1.36
C LYS A 212 -13.68 17.23 0.88
N THR A 213 -12.77 17.00 -0.05
CA THR A 213 -11.99 18.08 -0.68
C THR A 213 -11.78 17.78 -2.16
N GLU A 214 -11.52 18.82 -2.94
CA GLU A 214 -11.11 18.71 -4.33
C GLU A 214 -9.60 18.43 -4.41
N LEU A 215 -9.18 17.65 -5.40
CA LEU A 215 -7.79 17.32 -5.66
C LEU A 215 -7.26 18.13 -6.84
N VAL A 216 -6.05 18.66 -6.69
CA VAL A 216 -5.32 19.33 -7.77
C VAL A 216 -4.41 18.36 -8.52
N SER A 217 -3.94 17.30 -7.86
CA SER A 217 -3.16 16.23 -8.50
C SER A 217 -3.47 14.87 -7.89
N LEU A 218 -3.28 13.81 -8.68
CA LEU A 218 -3.38 12.42 -8.26
C LEU A 218 -2.39 11.58 -9.06
N ARG A 219 -1.44 10.96 -8.38
CA ARG A 219 -0.38 10.14 -8.96
C ARG A 219 -0.31 8.77 -8.30
N VAL A 220 0.09 7.77 -9.07
CA VAL A 220 0.31 6.41 -8.57
C VAL A 220 1.68 5.92 -9.00
N TYR A 221 2.41 5.37 -8.02
CA TYR A 221 3.73 4.80 -8.22
C TYR A 221 3.71 3.31 -7.89
N VAL A 222 4.40 2.51 -8.68
CA VAL A 222 4.60 1.08 -8.45
C VAL A 222 6.10 0.75 -8.55
N ALA A 223 6.47 -0.49 -8.25
CA ALA A 223 7.83 -0.96 -8.51
C ALA A 223 8.16 -0.87 -10.02
N ASP A 224 9.31 -0.29 -10.35
CA ASP A 224 9.88 -0.31 -11.69
C ASP A 224 10.46 -1.70 -11.96
N VAL A 225 9.57 -2.64 -12.25
CA VAL A 225 9.92 -3.97 -12.74
C VAL A 225 9.68 -3.99 -14.24
N LYS A 226 10.69 -4.37 -15.04
CA LYS A 226 10.54 -4.48 -16.51
C LYS A 226 9.50 -5.53 -16.91
N GLY A 227 9.18 -6.42 -16.00
CA GLY A 227 8.11 -7.40 -16.11
C GLY A 227 8.34 -8.56 -15.16
N VAL A 228 7.40 -9.49 -15.21
CA VAL A 228 7.51 -10.77 -14.53
C VAL A 228 7.49 -11.82 -15.62
N GLU A 229 8.62 -12.48 -15.85
CA GLU A 229 8.66 -13.61 -16.77
C GLU A 229 8.13 -14.84 -16.04
N TRP A 230 7.12 -15.46 -16.64
CA TRP A 230 6.62 -16.75 -16.22
C TRP A 230 7.42 -17.81 -16.92
N LYS A 231 8.34 -18.43 -16.19
CA LYS A 231 9.14 -19.53 -16.72
C LYS A 231 8.53 -20.84 -16.30
N LEU A 232 8.17 -21.67 -17.29
CA LEU A 232 7.73 -23.04 -17.02
C LEU A 232 8.97 -23.90 -16.70
N GLU A 233 9.12 -24.29 -15.43
CA GLU A 233 10.13 -25.24 -14.99
C GLU A 233 9.49 -26.58 -14.68
N GLY A 234 9.61 -27.52 -15.64
CA GLY A 234 8.91 -28.80 -15.57
C GLY A 234 7.39 -28.62 -15.79
N ILE A 235 6.60 -28.83 -14.74
CA ILE A 235 5.14 -28.63 -14.74
C ILE A 235 4.70 -27.43 -13.87
N THR A 236 5.66 -26.67 -13.33
CA THR A 236 5.39 -25.58 -12.40
C THR A 236 5.77 -24.25 -13.04
N TRP A 237 4.83 -23.32 -13.05
CA TRP A 237 5.11 -21.93 -13.42
C TRP A 237 5.86 -21.25 -12.28
N LYS A 238 7.07 -20.76 -12.56
CA LYS A 238 7.82 -19.92 -11.62
C LYS A 238 7.80 -18.47 -12.10
N THR A 239 7.53 -17.60 -11.14
CA THR A 239 7.54 -16.15 -11.29
C THR A 239 8.98 -15.67 -11.17
N GLN A 240 9.55 -15.16 -12.26
CA GLN A 240 10.89 -14.56 -12.26
C GLN A 240 10.77 -13.06 -12.52
N VAL A 241 11.15 -12.24 -11.54
CA VAL A 241 11.17 -10.78 -11.71
C VAL A 241 12.34 -10.44 -12.64
N VAL A 242 12.04 -9.78 -13.76
CA VAL A 242 13.07 -9.33 -14.72
C VAL A 242 13.46 -7.91 -14.34
N GLU A 243 14.74 -7.73 -13.96
CA GLU A 243 15.34 -6.41 -13.68
C GLU A 243 15.62 -5.58 -14.92
#